data_AF-A0A1Y2BRH2-F1
#
_entry.id   AF-A0A1Y2BRH2-F1
#
_cell.length_a   1.000
_cell.length_b   1.000
_cell.length_c   1.000
_cell.angle_alpha   90.00
_cell.angle_beta   90.00
_cell.angle_gamma   90.00
#
_symmetry.space_group_name_H-M   'P 1'
#
loop_
_entity.id
_entity.type
_entity.pdbx_description
1 polymer ?
#
loop_
_entity_poly.entity_id
_entity_poly.type
_entity_poly.pdbx_seq_one_letter_code
_entity_poly.pdbx_strand_id
1 'polypeptide(L)'
;MIWNDIANHRYGPVFLNPVKEEDAPDYYEIIKKPMDLNSIKQRVKDGVTIVIKSTIEFHRDVMLMCTNSIMYNQEDSEVYPMAIEMKKHADDRIKTLRTYENRHQQSNTVFSSKQPSAGTIRRRISVNNTHDNK
;
A
#
# COMPACT_ATOMS: atom_id res chain seq x y z
N MET A 1 -2.77 -2.46 -10.33
CA MET A 1 -1.81 -2.05 -9.28
C MET A 1 -2.04 -0.58 -8.97
N ILE A 2 -1.97 -0.16 -7.69
CA ILE A 2 -2.21 1.23 -7.25
C ILE A 2 -1.34 2.26 -8.00
N TRP A 3 -0.11 1.89 -8.34
CA TRP A 3 0.77 2.73 -9.16
C TRP A 3 0.16 3.10 -10.51
N ASN A 4 -0.50 2.16 -11.22
CA ASN A 4 -1.12 2.45 -12.52
C ASN A 4 -2.28 3.45 -12.38
N ASP A 5 -3.04 3.38 -11.28
CA ASP A 5 -4.16 4.29 -11.01
C ASP A 5 -3.65 5.72 -10.81
N ILE A 6 -2.55 5.88 -10.07
CA ILE A 6 -1.88 7.17 -9.87
C ILE A 6 -1.25 7.66 -11.18
N ALA A 7 -0.52 6.80 -11.90
CA ALA A 7 0.18 7.18 -13.13
C ALA A 7 -0.77 7.54 -14.28
N ASN A 8 -1.99 6.99 -14.30
CA ASN A 8 -3.02 7.30 -15.29
C ASN A 8 -3.89 8.51 -14.91
N HIS A 9 -3.60 9.19 -13.80
CA HIS A 9 -4.22 10.48 -13.50
C HIS A 9 -3.97 11.46 -14.65
N ARG A 10 -4.87 12.42 -14.87
CA ARG A 10 -4.75 13.40 -15.97
C ARG A 10 -3.43 14.19 -15.97
N TYR A 11 -2.84 14.40 -14.79
CA TYR A 11 -1.54 15.07 -14.62
C TYR A 11 -0.37 14.10 -14.43
N GLY A 12 -0.63 12.78 -14.46
CA GLY A 12 0.39 11.74 -14.36
C GLY A 12 1.62 11.99 -15.24
N PRO A 13 1.46 12.38 -16.53
CA PRO A 13 2.60 12.65 -17.41
C PRO A 13 3.63 13.66 -16.88
N VAL A 14 3.21 14.67 -16.12
CA VAL A 14 4.09 15.69 -15.52
C VAL A 14 5.04 15.07 -14.49
N PHE A 15 4.62 13.99 -13.84
CA PHE A 15 5.33 13.35 -12.72
C PHE A 15 5.96 12.00 -13.10
N LEU A 16 5.94 11.63 -14.39
CA LEU A 16 6.38 10.30 -14.83
C LEU A 16 7.90 10.11 -14.74
N ASN A 17 8.66 11.13 -15.10
CA ASN A 17 10.11 11.05 -15.27
C ASN A 17 10.82 12.03 -14.32
N PRO A 18 12.12 11.82 -14.05
CA PRO A 18 12.93 12.80 -13.34
C PRO A 18 12.81 14.19 -13.98
N VAL A 19 12.70 15.22 -13.14
CA VAL A 19 12.70 16.62 -13.56
C VAL A 19 14.03 16.94 -14.21
N LYS A 20 14.02 17.58 -15.39
CA LYS A 20 15.25 18.01 -16.04
C LYS A 20 15.59 19.44 -15.62
N GLU A 21 16.88 19.73 -15.51
CA GLU A 21 17.40 21.07 -15.20
C GLU A 21 16.91 22.14 -16.20
N GLU A 22 16.73 21.76 -17.47
CA GLU A 22 16.24 22.65 -18.53
C GLU A 22 14.79 23.10 -18.33
N ASP A 23 13.97 22.26 -17.69
CA ASP A 23 12.55 22.52 -17.43
C ASP A 23 12.35 23.20 -16.06
N ALA A 24 13.33 23.05 -15.15
CA ALA A 24 13.29 23.53 -13.79
C ALA A 24 14.71 23.96 -13.33
N PRO A 25 15.08 25.23 -13.54
CA PRO A 25 16.37 25.76 -13.10
C PRO A 25 16.58 25.59 -11.59
N ASP A 26 17.80 25.23 -11.19
CA ASP A 26 18.24 25.04 -9.80
C ASP A 26 17.44 23.98 -9.02
N TYR A 27 16.69 23.11 -9.71
CA TYR A 27 15.80 22.14 -9.07
C TYR A 27 16.56 21.21 -8.11
N TYR A 28 17.74 20.72 -8.50
CA TYR A 28 18.54 19.83 -7.68
C TYR A 28 19.31 20.56 -6.57
N GLU A 29 19.45 21.88 -6.67
CA GLU A 29 19.98 22.71 -5.58
C GLU A 29 18.92 22.92 -4.49
N ILE A 30 17.66 23.09 -4.87
CA ILE A 30 16.54 23.34 -3.95
C ILE A 30 16.00 22.02 -3.39
N ILE A 31 15.74 21.03 -4.26
CA ILE A 31 15.14 19.74 -3.91
C ILE A 31 16.22 18.70 -3.61
N LYS A 32 16.37 18.38 -2.32
CA LYS A 32 17.41 17.46 -1.84
C LYS A 32 17.13 15.98 -2.07
N LYS A 33 15.87 15.60 -2.28
CA LYS A 33 15.48 14.20 -2.55
C LYS A 33 14.49 14.12 -3.70
N PRO A 34 14.96 14.27 -4.95
CA PRO A 34 14.13 14.13 -6.15
C PRO A 34 13.43 12.78 -6.19
N MET A 35 12.21 12.75 -6.71
CA MET A 35 11.41 11.54 -6.87
C MET A 35 10.44 11.71 -8.05
N ASP A 36 10.18 10.61 -8.74
CA ASP A 36 9.26 10.52 -9.89
C ASP A 36 8.56 9.15 -9.91
N LEU A 37 7.46 9.03 -10.67
CA LEU A 37 6.67 7.80 -10.70
C LEU A 37 7.44 6.60 -11.25
N ASN A 38 8.33 6.76 -12.23
CA ASN A 38 9.11 5.65 -12.77
C ASN A 38 10.14 5.14 -11.75
N SER A 39 10.80 6.03 -11.03
CA SER A 39 11.68 5.67 -9.90
C SER A 39 10.91 4.91 -8.80
N ILE A 40 9.70 5.36 -8.46
CA ILE A 40 8.83 4.66 -7.50
C ILE A 40 8.44 3.27 -8.04
N LYS A 41 8.09 3.17 -9.33
CA LYS A 41 7.73 1.90 -9.97
C LYS A 41 8.87 0.88 -9.90
N GLN A 42 10.10 1.34 -10.13
CA GLN A 42 11.28 0.49 -10.13
C GLN A 42 11.54 -0.08 -8.73
N ARG A 43 11.46 0.77 -7.69
CA ARG A 43 11.56 0.35 -6.28
C ARG A 43 10.52 -0.72 -5.90
N VAL A 44 9.30 -0.61 -6.44
CA VAL A 44 8.26 -1.62 -6.26
C VAL A 44 8.59 -2.93 -6.97
N LYS A 45 9.13 -2.88 -8.20
CA LYS A 45 9.49 -4.07 -8.98
C LYS A 45 10.68 -4.84 -8.41
N ASP A 46 11.67 -4.16 -7.85
CA ASP A 46 12.90 -4.77 -7.35
C ASP A 46 12.72 -5.52 -6.02
N GLY A 47 11.48 -5.71 -5.56
CA GLY A 47 11.19 -6.48 -4.35
C GLY A 47 11.59 -5.78 -3.05
N VAL A 48 12.06 -4.53 -3.10
CA VAL A 48 12.28 -3.68 -1.91
C VAL A 48 10.96 -3.50 -1.15
N THR A 49 9.84 -3.58 -1.86
CA THR A 49 8.50 -3.25 -1.38
C THR A 49 7.60 -4.51 -1.39
N ILE A 50 7.87 -5.50 -0.53
CA ILE A 50 6.99 -6.69 -0.36
C ILE A 50 5.70 -6.35 0.42
N VAL A 51 4.59 -6.84 -0.14
CA VAL A 51 3.13 -6.61 -0.03
C VAL A 51 2.48 -6.19 1.31
N ILE A 52 3.16 -6.04 2.45
CA ILE A 52 2.47 -5.55 3.69
C ILE A 52 3.29 -4.52 4.50
N LYS A 53 4.63 -4.58 4.46
CA LYS A 53 5.47 -3.45 4.96
C LYS A 53 5.58 -2.30 3.95
N SER A 54 5.01 -2.51 2.76
CA SER A 54 5.25 -1.89 1.45
C SER A 54 4.43 -0.62 1.14
N THR A 55 3.18 -0.55 1.61
CA THR A 55 2.28 0.56 1.27
C THR A 55 2.72 1.88 1.93
N ILE A 56 3.43 1.83 3.07
CA ILE A 56 3.91 3.03 3.78
C ILE A 56 5.06 3.69 3.01
N GLU A 57 6.04 2.92 2.54
CA GLU A 57 7.16 3.46 1.78
C GLU A 57 6.70 3.96 0.41
N PHE A 58 5.83 3.21 -0.26
CA PHE A 58 5.18 3.66 -1.48
C PHE A 58 4.44 4.98 -1.25
N HIS A 59 3.65 5.07 -0.18
CA HIS A 59 2.94 6.31 0.16
C HIS A 59 3.89 7.46 0.42
N ARG A 60 4.95 7.24 1.21
CA ARG A 60 5.96 8.24 1.52
C ARG A 60 6.61 8.77 0.26
N ASP A 61 7.01 7.90 -0.66
CA ASP A 61 7.72 8.31 -1.86
C ASP A 61 6.80 9.06 -2.84
N VAL A 62 5.52 8.66 -2.96
CA VAL A 62 4.51 9.41 -3.73
C VAL A 62 4.22 10.78 -3.10
N MET A 63 4.11 10.86 -1.78
CA MET A 63 3.93 12.14 -1.09
C MET A 63 5.15 13.04 -1.21
N LEU A 64 6.36 12.48 -1.17
CA LEU A 64 7.60 13.21 -1.37
C LEU A 64 7.65 13.82 -2.76
N MET A 65 7.35 13.05 -3.81
CA MET A 65 7.27 13.54 -5.19
C MET A 65 6.33 14.75 -5.31
N CYS A 66 5.11 14.64 -4.78
CA CYS A 66 4.14 15.73 -4.86
C CYS A 66 4.59 16.95 -4.02
N THR A 67 5.15 16.72 -2.84
CA THR A 67 5.58 17.80 -1.94
C THR A 67 6.80 18.54 -2.48
N ASN A 68 7.74 17.83 -3.12
CA ASN A 68 8.86 18.46 -3.84
C ASN A 68 8.33 19.38 -4.94
N SER A 69 7.35 18.91 -5.71
CA SER A 69 6.72 19.71 -6.76
C SER A 69 6.03 20.94 -6.17
N ILE A 70 5.27 20.80 -5.09
CA ILE A 70 4.59 21.93 -4.41
C ILE A 70 5.60 22.94 -3.84
N MET A 71 6.73 22.47 -3.31
CA MET A 71 7.74 23.33 -2.71
C MET A 71 8.55 24.11 -3.75
N TYR A 72 8.88 23.46 -4.87
CA TYR A 72 9.62 24.10 -5.96
C TYR A 72 8.73 25.04 -6.77
N ASN A 73 7.55 24.57 -7.16
CA ASN A 73 6.61 25.31 -7.99
C ASN A 73 5.78 26.21 -7.08
N GLN A 74 6.05 27.52 -7.05
CA GLN A 74 5.30 28.51 -6.26
C GLN A 74 3.79 28.52 -6.64
N GLU A 75 2.93 29.09 -5.79
CA GLU A 75 1.47 29.03 -5.95
C GLU A 75 0.93 29.64 -7.25
N ASP A 76 1.71 30.53 -7.86
CA ASP A 76 1.42 31.22 -9.11
C ASP A 76 1.77 30.40 -10.37
N SER A 77 2.47 29.28 -10.21
CA SER A 77 2.85 28.40 -11.32
C SER A 77 1.71 27.48 -11.76
N GLU A 78 1.75 27.05 -13.03
CA GLU A 78 0.77 26.10 -13.56
C GLU A 78 0.87 24.71 -12.93
N VAL A 79 2.07 24.31 -12.49
CA VAL A 79 2.34 22.96 -11.95
C VAL A 79 1.88 22.83 -10.49
N TYR A 80 1.86 23.91 -9.72
CA TYR A 80 1.42 23.90 -8.32
C TYR A 80 0.02 23.30 -8.12
N PRO A 81 -1.05 23.77 -8.78
CA PRO A 81 -2.38 23.18 -8.62
C PRO A 81 -2.44 21.73 -9.10
N MET A 82 -1.66 21.36 -10.13
CA MET A 82 -1.57 19.97 -10.60
C MET A 82 -0.97 19.06 -9.52
N ALA A 83 0.07 19.50 -8.83
CA ALA A 83 0.73 18.75 -7.77
C ALA A 83 -0.18 18.58 -6.54
N ILE A 84 -0.97 19.59 -6.19
CA ILE A 84 -1.97 19.51 -5.12
C ILE A 84 -3.06 18.48 -5.44
N GLU A 85 -3.61 18.53 -6.66
CA GLU A 85 -4.64 17.58 -7.11
C GLU A 85 -4.09 16.14 -7.15
N MET A 86 -2.89 15.96 -7.71
CA MET A 86 -2.20 14.67 -7.77
C MET A 86 -1.93 14.09 -6.39
N LYS A 87 -1.49 14.94 -5.44
CA LYS A 87 -1.25 14.55 -4.04
C LYS A 87 -2.53 14.03 -3.39
N LYS A 88 -3.64 14.76 -3.56
CA LYS A 88 -4.93 14.39 -2.98
C LYS A 88 -5.42 13.07 -3.56
N HIS A 89 -5.43 12.93 -4.89
CA HIS A 89 -5.82 11.70 -5.57
C HIS A 89 -5.00 10.51 -5.06
N ALA A 90 -3.67 10.61 -5.08
CA ALA A 90 -2.80 9.52 -4.63
C ALA A 90 -3.04 9.13 -3.16
N ASP A 91 -3.15 10.09 -2.25
CA ASP A 91 -3.39 9.84 -0.82
C ASP A 91 -4.73 9.11 -0.60
N ASP A 92 -5.80 9.54 -1.26
CA ASP A 92 -7.12 8.90 -1.16
C ASP A 92 -7.11 7.45 -1.65
N ARG A 93 -6.46 7.19 -2.80
CA ARG A 93 -6.38 5.84 -3.37
C ARG A 93 -5.54 4.91 -2.49
N ILE A 94 -4.43 5.40 -1.94
CA ILE A 94 -3.56 4.62 -1.06
C ILE A 94 -4.23 4.35 0.29
N LYS A 95 -4.89 5.35 0.90
CA LYS A 95 -5.64 5.18 2.16
C LYS A 95 -6.78 4.18 2.01
N THR A 96 -7.49 4.21 0.89
CA THR A 96 -8.55 3.25 0.57
C THR A 96 -7.99 1.82 0.55
N LEU A 97 -6.86 1.61 -0.13
CA LEU A 97 -6.20 0.31 -0.19
C LEU A 97 -5.78 -0.18 1.21
N ARG A 98 -5.10 0.67 2.01
CA ARG A 98 -4.70 0.31 3.38
C ARG A 98 -5.90 -0.07 4.25
N THR A 99 -7.00 0.64 4.12
CA THR A 99 -8.22 0.36 4.88
C THR A 99 -8.82 -0.99 4.48
N TYR A 100 -8.83 -1.30 3.19
CA TYR A 100 -9.25 -2.61 2.70
C TYR A 100 -8.37 -3.75 3.24
N GLU A 101 -7.05 -3.60 3.17
CA GLU A 101 -6.08 -4.59 3.66
C GLU A 101 -6.25 -4.85 5.17
N ASN A 102 -6.41 -3.79 5.97
CA ASN A 102 -6.60 -3.90 7.41
C ASN A 102 -7.87 -4.69 7.78
N ARG A 103 -8.98 -4.49 7.04
CA ARG A 103 -10.23 -5.25 7.27
C ARG A 103 -10.07 -6.74 6.98
N HIS A 104 -9.32 -7.10 5.94
CA HIS A 104 -9.12 -8.50 5.55
C HIS A 104 -8.18 -9.26 6.51
N GLN A 105 -7.23 -8.55 7.13
CA GLN A 105 -6.39 -9.14 8.18
C GLN A 105 -7.18 -9.40 9.47
N GLN A 106 -8.15 -8.54 9.81
CA GLN A 106 -9.03 -8.75 10.95
C GLN A 106 -10.04 -9.90 10.71
N SER A 107 -10.59 -10.04 9.50
CA SER A 107 -11.49 -11.17 9.21
C SER A 107 -10.77 -12.52 9.30
N ASN A 108 -9.53 -12.62 8.79
CA ASN A 108 -8.78 -13.89 8.80
C ASN A 108 -8.31 -14.31 10.20
N THR A 109 -8.06 -13.38 11.11
CA THR A 109 -7.66 -13.68 12.50
C THR A 109 -8.84 -14.13 13.37
N VAL A 110 -10.05 -13.64 13.11
CA VAL A 110 -11.27 -14.02 13.85
C VAL A 110 -11.77 -15.43 13.50
N PHE A 111 -11.52 -15.93 12.28
CA PHE A 111 -11.86 -17.32 11.91
C PHE A 111 -10.90 -18.36 12.50
N SER A 112 -9.65 -18.00 12.82
CA SER A 112 -8.67 -18.93 13.38
C SER A 112 -8.82 -19.17 14.90
N SER A 113 -9.62 -18.36 15.61
CA SER A 113 -9.74 -18.44 17.08
C SER A 113 -10.95 -19.24 17.59
N LYS A 114 -11.70 -19.92 16.71
CA LYS A 114 -12.80 -20.81 17.10
C LYS A 114 -12.52 -22.28 16.73
N GLN A 115 -11.62 -22.92 17.45
CA GLN A 115 -11.61 -24.37 17.63
C GLN A 115 -11.77 -24.65 19.13
N PRO A 116 -12.91 -25.20 19.60
CA PRO A 116 -12.99 -25.71 20.96
C PRO A 116 -12.10 -26.95 21.05
N SER A 117 -11.19 -26.97 22.02
CA SER A 117 -10.35 -28.12 22.33
C SER A 117 -11.21 -29.31 22.73
N ALA A 118 -11.31 -30.33 21.86
CA ALA A 118 -11.98 -31.57 22.18
C ALA A 118 -11.20 -32.31 23.29
N GLY A 119 -11.83 -32.44 24.46
CA GLY A 119 -11.28 -33.06 25.65
C GLY A 119 -10.90 -34.53 25.44
N THR A 120 -9.83 -34.93 26.13
CA THR A 120 -9.30 -36.28 26.23
C THR A 120 -10.38 -37.32 26.57
N ILE A 121 -10.69 -38.21 25.63
CA ILE A 121 -11.53 -39.39 25.87
C ILE A 121 -10.73 -40.40 26.71
N ARG A 122 -10.99 -40.47 28.02
CA ARG A 122 -10.59 -41.60 28.85
C ARG A 122 -11.49 -42.80 28.51
N ARG A 123 -10.87 -43.84 27.94
CA ARG A 123 -11.47 -45.14 27.62
C ARG A 123 -11.92 -45.82 28.93
N ARG A 124 -13.23 -45.93 29.17
CA ARG A 124 -13.79 -46.75 30.27
C ARG A 124 -14.27 -48.07 29.68
N ILE A 125 -13.52 -49.14 29.94
CA ILE A 125 -13.98 -50.51 29.75
C ILE A 125 -14.99 -50.79 30.87
N SER A 126 -16.20 -51.22 30.52
CA SER A 126 -17.06 -51.94 31.45
C SER A 126 -17.73 -53.10 30.71
N VAL A 127 -17.52 -54.26 31.29
CA VAL A 127 -17.91 -55.59 30.84
C VAL A 127 -19.32 -55.88 31.36
N ASN A 128 -20.14 -56.58 30.56
CA ASN A 128 -20.91 -57.79 30.92
C ASN A 128 -22.32 -57.88 30.31
N ASN A 129 -22.54 -59.02 29.64
CA ASN A 129 -23.68 -59.97 29.62
C ASN A 129 -25.11 -59.38 29.48
N THR A 130 -26.00 -59.94 28.66
CA THR A 130 -26.50 -61.33 28.69
C THR A 130 -27.28 -61.73 27.42
N HIS A 131 -27.10 -63.01 27.04
CA HIS A 131 -28.10 -64.02 26.64
C HIS A 131 -28.90 -63.96 25.32
N ASP A 132 -28.82 -65.11 24.63
CA ASP A 132 -29.86 -65.91 23.97
C ASP A 132 -30.66 -65.35 22.78
N ASN A 133 -30.43 -65.93 21.60
CA ASN A 133 -31.20 -67.10 21.14
C ASN A 133 -30.85 -67.46 19.68
N LYS A 134 -30.41 -68.71 19.52
CA LYS A 134 -30.85 -69.74 18.53
C LYS A 134 -29.70 -70.49 17.87
#